data_AF-A0A971M5N4-F1
#
_entry.id   AF-A0A971M5N4-F1
#
_cell.length_a   1.000
_cell.length_b   1.000
_cell.length_c   1.000
_cell.angle_alpha   90.00
_cell.angle_beta   90.00
_cell.angle_gamma   90.00
#
_symmetry.space_group_name_H-M   'P 1'
#
loop_
_entity.id
_entity.type
_entity.pdbx_description
1 polymer ?
#
loop_
_entity_poly.entity_id
_entity_poly.type
_entity_poly.pdbx_seq_one_letter_code
_entity_poly.pdbx_strand_id
1 'polypeptide(L)'
;MAERNKTLMKKSWLAVIHVAAVQLGLTDEEYRAILKRRYGVRSARDLTSAQGKDLIDYFKSLGFLPVRRVRTCTRCLPRPKRDAIPMDVVYPASPGQLAKIKRLRDDIKWWTVDGFSGWLKRYFNIERIQTSIEASQVIYGLLRLWRSQNKCKCSLIKEG
;
A
#
# COMPACT_ATOMS: atom_id res chain seq x y z
N MET A 1 -7.20 -13.26 -25.26
CA MET A 1 -6.15 -12.96 -24.24
C MET A 1 -5.22 -11.80 -24.62
N ALA A 2 -4.91 -11.59 -25.92
CA ALA A 2 -4.03 -10.51 -26.38
C ALA A 2 -4.53 -9.08 -26.07
N GLU A 3 -5.84 -8.80 -26.23
CA GLU A 3 -6.46 -7.50 -25.92
C GLU A 3 -6.20 -7.03 -24.47
N ARG A 4 -6.30 -7.97 -23.53
CA ARG A 4 -6.24 -7.70 -22.09
C ARG A 4 -4.82 -7.38 -21.62
N ASN A 5 -3.81 -8.04 -22.21
CA ASN A 5 -2.40 -7.71 -22.00
C ASN A 5 -2.02 -6.35 -22.63
N LYS A 6 -2.58 -6.02 -23.79
CA LYS A 6 -2.41 -4.72 -24.45
C LYS A 6 -2.89 -3.57 -23.55
N THR A 7 -4.04 -3.74 -22.89
CA THR A 7 -4.62 -2.74 -21.97
C THR A 7 -3.88 -2.61 -20.64
N LEU A 8 -3.33 -3.71 -20.10
CA LEU A 8 -2.49 -3.68 -18.88
C LEU A 8 -1.14 -2.99 -19.13
N MET A 9 -0.51 -3.27 -20.27
CA MET A 9 0.71 -2.59 -20.71
C MET A 9 0.47 -1.08 -20.89
N LYS A 10 -0.66 -0.69 -21.51
CA LYS A 10 -1.08 0.71 -21.70
C LYS A 10 -1.07 1.55 -20.42
N LYS A 11 -1.58 1.01 -19.31
CA LYS A 11 -1.63 1.76 -18.03
C LYS A 11 -0.26 1.94 -17.39
N SER A 12 0.69 1.02 -17.61
CA SER A 12 2.01 1.05 -16.98
C SER A 12 2.90 2.15 -17.56
N TRP A 13 2.97 2.28 -18.88
CA TRP A 13 3.87 3.25 -19.50
C TRP A 13 3.30 4.68 -19.51
N LEU A 14 1.98 4.83 -19.56
CA LEU A 14 1.35 6.15 -19.50
C LEU A 14 1.70 6.88 -18.20
N ALA A 15 1.64 6.16 -17.07
CA ALA A 15 2.05 6.71 -15.78
C ALA A 15 3.52 7.13 -15.76
N VAL A 16 4.41 6.32 -16.35
CA VAL A 16 5.85 6.63 -16.44
C VAL A 16 6.11 7.86 -17.29
N ILE A 17 5.40 8.01 -18.42
CA ILE A 17 5.53 9.15 -19.32
C ILE A 17 5.10 10.46 -18.64
N HIS A 18 4.02 10.44 -17.85
CA HIS A 18 3.61 11.62 -17.07
C HIS A 18 4.63 11.97 -15.98
N VAL A 19 5.19 10.97 -15.29
CA VAL A 19 6.27 11.21 -14.32
C VAL A 19 7.51 11.80 -15.01
N ALA A 20 7.86 11.28 -16.19
CA ALA A 20 8.98 11.78 -16.97
C ALA A 20 8.77 13.24 -17.42
N ALA A 21 7.58 13.59 -17.89
CA ALA A 21 7.25 14.96 -18.27
C ALA A 21 7.41 15.95 -17.10
N VAL A 22 6.91 15.58 -15.91
CA VAL A 22 7.08 16.39 -14.69
C VAL A 22 8.55 16.49 -14.27
N GLN A 23 9.29 15.38 -14.31
CA GLN A 23 10.69 15.34 -13.91
C GLN A 23 11.60 16.15 -14.85
N LEU A 24 11.27 16.19 -16.14
CA LEU A 24 11.98 16.99 -17.14
C LEU A 24 11.51 18.46 -17.15
N GLY A 25 10.50 18.83 -16.36
CA GLY A 25 9.96 20.20 -16.33
C GLY A 25 9.28 20.64 -17.62
N LEU A 26 8.78 19.69 -18.43
CA LEU A 26 8.11 20.00 -19.69
C LEU A 26 6.76 20.67 -19.43
N THR A 27 6.51 21.79 -20.11
CA THR A 27 5.17 22.38 -20.19
C THR A 27 4.23 21.48 -21.00
N ASP A 28 2.91 21.65 -20.83
CA ASP A 28 1.92 20.84 -21.56
C ASP A 28 2.01 21.10 -23.08
N GLU A 29 2.37 22.31 -23.48
CA GLU A 29 2.60 22.71 -24.86
C GLU A 29 3.82 22.00 -25.46
N GLU A 30 4.96 22.01 -24.77
CA GLU A 30 6.19 21.32 -25.20
C GLU A 30 5.99 19.80 -25.27
N TYR A 31 5.31 19.25 -24.27
CA TYR A 31 4.96 17.83 -24.21
C TYR A 31 4.08 17.43 -25.41
N ARG A 32 3.03 18.21 -25.73
CA ARG A 32 2.18 17.98 -26.91
C ARG A 32 2.94 18.18 -28.22
N ALA A 33 3.85 19.14 -28.28
CA ALA A 33 4.69 19.37 -29.46
C ALA A 33 5.61 18.16 -29.75
N ILE A 34 6.22 17.57 -28.71
CA ILE A 34 7.04 16.35 -28.84
C ILE A 34 6.20 15.17 -29.35
N LEU A 35 5.00 14.97 -28.80
CA LEU A 35 4.07 13.91 -29.24
C LEU A 35 3.64 14.09 -30.70
N LYS A 36 3.29 15.31 -31.09
CA LYS A 36 2.87 15.64 -32.45
C LYS A 36 4.02 15.49 -33.45
N ARG A 37 5.23 15.95 -33.09
CA ARG A 37 6.39 15.93 -33.98
C ARG A 37 6.91 14.50 -34.23
N ARG A 38 6.94 13.65 -33.20
CA ARG A 38 7.52 12.30 -33.32
C ARG A 38 6.51 11.24 -33.76
N TYR A 39 5.25 11.36 -33.36
CA TYR A 39 4.24 10.31 -33.59
C TYR A 39 2.94 10.80 -34.25
N GLY A 40 2.77 12.11 -34.45
CA GLY A 40 1.55 12.68 -35.02
C GLY A 40 0.32 12.62 -34.10
N VAL A 41 0.48 12.22 -32.84
CA VAL A 41 -0.63 12.07 -31.89
C VAL A 41 -0.78 13.30 -31.00
N ARG A 42 -2.01 13.57 -30.55
CA ARG A 42 -2.32 14.66 -29.62
C ARG A 42 -2.28 14.23 -28.16
N SER A 43 -2.44 12.94 -27.88
CA SER A 43 -2.43 12.38 -26.53
C SER A 43 -1.52 11.16 -26.44
N ALA A 44 -0.85 11.01 -25.30
CA ALA A 44 -0.14 9.78 -24.99
C ALA A 44 -1.06 8.56 -24.88
N ARG A 45 -2.38 8.75 -24.75
CA ARG A 45 -3.35 7.63 -24.77
C ARG A 45 -3.44 6.95 -26.14
N ASP A 46 -3.11 7.67 -27.20
CA ASP A 46 -3.20 7.19 -28.58
C ASP A 46 -1.92 6.43 -29.01
N LEU A 47 -0.89 6.41 -28.16
CA LEU A 47 0.35 5.69 -28.42
C LEU A 47 0.14 4.17 -28.36
N THR A 48 0.80 3.47 -29.28
CA THR A 48 0.98 2.02 -29.19
C THR A 48 2.01 1.67 -28.12
N SER A 49 2.02 0.42 -27.65
CA SER A 49 2.99 -0.05 -26.65
C SER A 49 4.44 0.04 -27.12
N ALA A 50 4.69 -0.03 -28.44
CA ALA A 50 6.02 0.13 -29.01
C ALA A 50 6.45 1.61 -28.96
N GLN A 51 5.58 2.52 -29.41
CA GLN A 51 5.85 3.97 -29.37
C GLN A 51 5.98 4.50 -27.93
N GLY A 52 5.21 3.95 -26.98
CA GLY A 52 5.33 4.32 -25.57
C GLY A 52 6.69 3.94 -24.96
N LYS A 53 7.29 2.81 -25.37
CA LYS A 53 8.65 2.44 -24.96
C LYS A 53 9.70 3.34 -25.59
N ASP A 54 9.59 3.60 -26.89
CA ASP A 54 10.49 4.52 -27.60
C ASP A 54 10.47 5.93 -26.99
N LEU A 55 9.29 6.43 -26.60
CA LEU A 55 9.17 7.72 -25.93
C LEU A 55 9.86 7.72 -24.55
N ILE A 56 9.73 6.64 -23.79
CA ILE A 56 10.42 6.51 -22.49
C ILE A 56 11.95 6.49 -22.68
N ASP A 57 12.45 5.78 -23.69
CA ASP A 57 13.89 5.72 -23.96
C ASP A 57 14.43 7.07 -24.46
N TYR A 58 13.64 7.80 -25.26
CA TYR A 58 13.93 9.19 -25.59
C TYR A 58 13.99 10.09 -24.34
N PHE A 59 13.01 9.98 -23.44
CA PHE A 59 13.06 10.74 -22.19
C PHE A 59 14.25 10.37 -21.32
N LYS A 60 14.68 9.09 -21.28
CA LYS A 60 15.92 8.71 -20.59
C LYS A 60 17.14 9.41 -21.18
N SER A 61 17.20 9.54 -22.51
CA SER A 61 18.28 10.28 -23.19
C SER A 61 18.29 11.77 -22.85
N LEU A 62 17.13 12.35 -22.53
CA LEU A 62 16.97 13.73 -22.05
C LEU A 62 17.24 13.89 -20.54
N GLY A 63 17.58 12.81 -19.82
CA GLY A 63 17.88 12.84 -18.39
C GLY A 63 16.78 12.30 -17.47
N PHE A 64 15.74 11.66 -18.01
CA PHE A 64 14.74 10.99 -17.18
C PHE A 64 15.33 9.77 -16.46
N LEU A 65 15.27 9.78 -15.12
CA LEU A 65 15.69 8.67 -14.29
C LEU A 65 14.46 7.92 -13.75
N PRO A 66 14.15 6.71 -14.26
CA PRO A 66 12.97 5.98 -13.83
C PRO A 66 13.05 5.60 -12.35
N VAL A 67 12.06 6.01 -11.57
CA VAL A 67 11.96 5.70 -10.14
C VAL A 67 11.81 4.18 -9.96
N ARG A 68 12.86 3.56 -9.40
CA ARG A 68 12.79 2.17 -8.96
C ARG A 68 11.94 2.11 -7.70
N ARG A 69 10.77 1.46 -7.77
CA ARG A 69 10.02 1.13 -6.55
C ARG A 69 10.82 0.09 -5.77
N VAL A 70 11.43 0.51 -4.66
CA VAL A 70 11.95 -0.44 -3.68
C VAL A 70 10.77 -1.25 -3.19
N ARG A 71 10.82 -2.58 -3.39
CA ARG A 71 9.81 -3.47 -2.84
C ARG A 71 9.97 -3.49 -1.33
N THR A 72 9.19 -2.68 -0.63
CA THR A 72 9.15 -2.66 0.81
C THR A 72 8.13 -3.66 1.32
N CYS A 73 8.53 -4.49 2.28
CA CYS A 73 7.59 -5.37 2.97
C CYS A 73 6.59 -4.49 3.74
N THR A 74 5.32 -4.49 3.34
CA THR A 74 4.25 -3.72 4.01
C THR A 74 4.03 -4.11 5.47
N ARG A 75 4.52 -5.29 5.87
CA ARG A 75 4.52 -5.79 7.26
C ARG A 75 5.75 -5.37 8.07
N CYS A 76 6.82 -4.93 7.42
CA CYS A 76 8.14 -4.70 8.01
C CYS A 76 8.58 -3.23 7.94
N LEU A 77 8.07 -2.46 6.97
CA LEU A 77 8.34 -1.03 6.86
C LEU A 77 7.72 -0.31 8.07
N PRO A 78 8.46 0.60 8.75
CA PRO A 78 7.87 1.43 9.79
C PRO A 78 6.67 2.16 9.18
N ARG A 79 5.48 1.89 9.74
CA ARG A 79 4.27 2.58 9.33
C ARG A 79 4.49 4.08 9.60
N PRO A 80 4.17 4.98 8.65
CA PRO A 80 4.27 6.40 8.93
C PRO A 80 3.49 6.70 10.22
N LYS A 81 4.13 7.40 11.15
CA LYS A 81 3.46 7.83 12.38
C LYS A 81 2.29 8.71 11.96
N ARG A 82 1.10 8.37 12.42
CA ARG A 82 -0.05 9.27 12.31
C ARG A 82 0.08 10.31 13.41
N ASP A 83 -0.48 11.49 13.20
CA ASP A 83 -0.57 12.49 14.26
C ASP A 83 -1.27 11.89 15.47
N ALA A 84 -0.79 12.25 16.66
CA ALA A 84 -1.40 11.81 17.90
C ALA A 84 -2.84 12.33 17.95
N ILE A 85 -3.77 11.47 18.36
CA ILE A 85 -5.14 11.90 18.62
C ILE A 85 -5.08 12.88 19.81
N PRO A 86 -5.71 14.06 19.71
CA PRO A 86 -5.84 14.98 20.85
C PRO A 86 -6.45 14.26 22.06
N MET A 87 -5.95 14.53 23.28
CA MET A 87 -6.33 13.78 24.49
C MET A 87 -7.82 13.89 24.85
N ASP A 88 -8.50 14.93 24.37
CA ASP A 88 -9.91 15.22 24.57
C ASP A 88 -10.83 14.47 23.59
N VAL A 89 -10.29 13.85 22.53
CA VAL A 89 -11.09 13.18 21.50
C VAL A 89 -11.05 11.67 21.68
N VAL A 90 -12.17 11.12 22.16
CA VAL A 90 -12.36 9.66 22.25
C VAL A 90 -13.17 9.17 21.05
N TYR A 91 -12.53 8.38 20.18
CA TYR A 91 -13.23 7.71 19.10
C TYR A 91 -13.79 6.35 19.56
N PRO A 92 -15.04 6.02 19.21
CA PRO A 92 -15.54 4.66 19.38
C PRO A 92 -14.74 3.69 18.51
N ALA A 93 -14.74 2.41 18.89
CA ALA A 93 -14.12 1.35 18.13
C ALA A 93 -14.72 1.32 16.71
N SER A 94 -13.87 1.52 15.70
CA SER A 94 -14.28 1.54 14.31
C SER A 94 -14.82 0.16 13.89
N PRO A 95 -15.86 0.08 13.02
CA PRO A 95 -16.34 -1.19 12.47
C PRO A 95 -15.23 -2.04 11.85
N GLY A 96 -14.24 -1.39 11.21
CA GLY A 96 -13.08 -2.08 10.64
C GLY A 96 -12.14 -2.68 11.68
N GLN A 97 -11.99 -2.03 12.85
CA GLN A 97 -11.22 -2.58 13.97
C GLN A 97 -11.93 -3.80 14.56
N LEU A 98 -13.25 -3.71 14.78
CA LEU A 98 -14.05 -4.83 15.30
C LEU A 98 -14.03 -6.03 14.35
N ALA A 99 -14.17 -5.79 13.03
CA ALA A 99 -14.07 -6.85 12.03
C ALA A 99 -12.69 -7.53 12.03
N LYS A 100 -11.62 -6.75 12.23
CA LYS A 100 -10.25 -7.29 12.33
C LYS A 100 -10.05 -8.10 13.60
N ILE A 101 -10.57 -7.64 14.74
CA ILE A 101 -10.54 -8.37 16.01
C ILE A 101 -11.29 -9.69 15.86
N LYS A 102 -12.47 -9.69 15.24
CA LYS A 102 -13.26 -10.90 15.00
C LYS A 102 -12.44 -11.94 14.21
N ARG A 103 -11.87 -11.54 13.08
CA ARG A 103 -11.03 -12.44 12.26
C ARG A 103 -9.83 -12.99 13.04
N LEU A 104 -9.09 -12.12 13.72
CA LEU A 104 -7.92 -12.54 14.50
C LEU A 104 -8.31 -13.46 15.65
N ARG A 105 -9.46 -13.23 16.29
CA ARG A 105 -9.98 -14.11 17.34
C ARG A 105 -10.24 -15.51 16.79
N ASP A 106 -10.87 -15.60 15.62
CA ASP A 106 -11.23 -16.86 14.98
C ASP A 106 -9.97 -17.63 14.52
N ASP A 107 -8.91 -16.91 14.12
CA ASP A 107 -7.63 -17.49 13.67
C ASP A 107 -6.73 -17.99 14.83
N ILE A 108 -7.04 -17.64 16.08
CA ILE A 108 -6.22 -17.99 17.25
C ILE A 108 -6.76 -19.26 17.89
N LYS A 109 -5.86 -20.21 18.18
CA LYS A 109 -6.22 -21.39 18.97
C LYS A 109 -6.36 -21.00 20.44
N TRP A 110 -7.58 -21.10 20.96
CA TRP A 110 -7.91 -20.91 22.38
C TRP A 110 -8.00 -22.26 23.09
N TRP A 111 -7.52 -22.31 24.34
CA TRP A 111 -7.52 -23.55 25.16
C TRP A 111 -8.66 -23.59 26.17
N THR A 112 -9.38 -22.49 26.35
CA THR A 112 -10.50 -22.34 27.27
C THR A 112 -11.76 -21.93 26.50
N VAL A 113 -12.93 -22.32 27.03
CA VAL A 113 -14.24 -22.05 26.42
C VAL A 113 -14.47 -20.53 26.25
N ASP A 114 -14.14 -19.75 27.28
CA ASP A 114 -14.17 -18.28 27.25
C ASP A 114 -12.80 -17.67 26.92
N GLY A 115 -12.01 -18.31 26.05
CA GLY A 115 -10.61 -17.95 25.82
C GLY A 115 -10.38 -16.47 25.51
N PHE A 116 -11.18 -15.90 24.61
CA PHE A 116 -11.05 -14.49 24.24
C PHE A 116 -11.47 -13.54 25.38
N SER A 117 -12.60 -13.80 26.03
CA SER A 117 -13.14 -12.94 27.10
C SER A 117 -12.27 -12.98 28.35
N GLY A 118 -11.81 -14.17 28.75
CA GLY A 118 -10.88 -14.34 29.86
C GLY A 118 -9.52 -13.67 29.57
N TRP A 119 -9.07 -13.70 28.31
CA TRP A 119 -7.86 -13.00 27.89
C TRP A 119 -8.01 -11.47 27.95
N LEU A 120 -9.14 -10.92 27.48
CA LEU A 120 -9.42 -9.48 27.62
C LEU A 120 -9.43 -9.03 29.08
N LYS A 121 -10.12 -9.78 29.96
CA LYS A 121 -10.20 -9.48 31.39
C LYS A 121 -8.83 -9.55 32.06
N ARG A 122 -8.02 -10.56 31.75
CA ARG A 122 -6.70 -10.77 32.38
C ARG A 122 -5.64 -9.77 31.95
N TYR A 123 -5.60 -9.38 30.68
CA TYR A 123 -4.51 -8.55 30.14
C TYR A 123 -4.86 -7.08 29.98
N PHE A 124 -6.13 -6.75 29.73
CA PHE A 124 -6.57 -5.38 29.52
C PHE A 124 -7.56 -4.89 30.57
N ASN A 125 -8.07 -5.76 31.45
CA ASN A 125 -9.12 -5.45 32.42
C ASN A 125 -10.38 -4.86 31.77
N ILE A 126 -10.74 -5.37 30.59
CA ILE A 126 -11.89 -4.90 29.79
C ILE A 126 -12.84 -6.07 29.54
N GLU A 127 -14.14 -5.83 29.67
CA GLU A 127 -15.19 -6.80 29.32
C GLU A 127 -15.76 -6.55 27.91
N ARG A 128 -15.84 -5.28 27.48
CA ARG A 128 -16.32 -4.88 26.15
C ARG A 128 -15.45 -3.80 25.54
N ILE A 129 -15.07 -3.99 24.27
CA ILE A 129 -14.28 -3.02 23.50
C ILE A 129 -15.17 -1.86 23.08
N GLN A 130 -14.93 -0.67 23.62
CA GLN A 130 -15.72 0.53 23.33
C GLN A 130 -14.93 1.55 22.52
N THR A 131 -13.65 1.75 22.85
CA THR A 131 -12.84 2.82 22.24
C THR A 131 -11.92 2.29 21.13
N SER A 132 -11.56 3.18 20.21
CA SER A 132 -10.59 2.89 19.13
C SER A 132 -9.19 2.57 19.69
N ILE A 133 -8.83 3.14 20.84
CA ILE A 133 -7.55 2.91 21.51
C ILE A 133 -7.51 1.48 22.06
N GLU A 134 -8.54 1.07 22.80
CA GLU A 134 -8.70 -0.30 23.29
C GLU A 134 -8.69 -1.30 22.12
N ALA A 135 -9.45 -1.02 21.07
CA ALA A 135 -9.50 -1.87 19.90
C ALA A 135 -8.11 -2.03 19.25
N SER A 136 -7.33 -0.94 19.19
CA SER A 136 -5.96 -0.97 18.68
C SER A 136 -5.03 -1.80 19.56
N GLN A 137 -5.08 -1.61 20.88
CA GLN A 137 -4.30 -2.37 21.87
C GLN A 137 -4.63 -3.87 21.79
N VAL A 138 -5.91 -4.22 21.72
CA VAL A 138 -6.39 -5.61 21.54
C VAL A 138 -5.87 -6.20 20.23
N ILE A 139 -5.94 -5.47 19.12
CA ILE A 139 -5.39 -5.94 17.83
C ILE A 139 -3.89 -6.24 17.96
N TYR A 140 -3.11 -5.38 18.60
CA TYR A 140 -1.68 -5.62 18.80
C TYR A 140 -1.41 -6.85 19.68
N GLY A 141 -2.16 -7.00 20.77
CA GLY A 141 -2.07 -8.18 21.64
C GLY A 141 -2.39 -9.47 20.89
N LEU A 142 -3.48 -9.49 20.11
CA LEU A 142 -3.88 -10.64 19.30
C LEU A 142 -2.85 -10.96 18.21
N LEU A 143 -2.30 -9.95 17.54
CA LEU A 143 -1.24 -10.16 16.54
C LEU A 143 0.01 -10.78 17.17
N ARG A 144 0.37 -10.38 18.39
CA ARG A 144 1.51 -10.96 19.11
C ARG A 144 1.25 -12.43 19.47
N LEU A 145 0.05 -12.73 19.97
CA LEU A 145 -0.38 -14.09 20.29
C LEU A 145 -0.44 -14.98 19.02
N TRP A 146 -0.97 -14.46 17.93
CA TRP A 146 -1.02 -15.18 16.66
C TRP A 146 0.38 -15.47 16.11
N ARG A 147 1.33 -14.53 16.22
CA ARG A 147 2.72 -14.72 15.77
C ARG A 147 3.50 -15.74 16.60
N SER A 148 3.20 -15.86 17.90
CA SER A 148 3.84 -16.90 18.72
C SER A 148 3.32 -18.29 18.35
N GLN A 149 2.04 -18.40 17.97
CA GLN A 149 1.44 -19.65 17.48
C GLN A 149 1.87 -19.98 16.04
N ASN A 150 2.01 -18.96 15.19
CA ASN A 150 2.33 -19.10 13.77
C ASN A 150 3.70 -18.49 13.46
N LYS A 151 4.75 -19.31 13.40
CA LYS A 151 6.12 -18.87 13.08
C LYS A 151 6.13 -18.02 11.81
N CYS A 152 6.52 -16.75 11.92
CA CYS A 152 6.56 -15.83 10.78
C CYS A 152 7.85 -16.04 9.98
N LYS A 153 7.76 -16.61 8.77
CA LYS A 153 8.87 -16.70 7.82
C LYS A 153 8.83 -15.48 6.89
N CYS A 154 9.55 -14.41 7.20
CA CYS A 154 9.66 -13.27 6.28
C CYS A 154 11.03 -13.27 5.61
N SER A 155 11.07 -13.48 4.29
CA SER A 155 12.30 -13.62 3.47
C SER A 155 12.89 -12.29 2.96
N LEU A 156 12.36 -11.14 3.40
CA LEU A 156 12.69 -9.80 2.87
C LEU A 156 13.45 -8.90 3.85
N ILE A 157 13.88 -9.42 4.99
CA ILE A 157 14.81 -8.74 5.89
C ILE A 157 16.15 -9.42 5.65
N LYS A 158 17.04 -8.79 4.88
CA LYS A 158 18.47 -9.07 5.04
C LYS A 158 18.84 -8.46 6.39
N GLU A 159 19.31 -9.28 7.30
CA GLU A 159 19.95 -8.84 8.53
C GLU A 159 20.99 -7.78 8.16
N GLY A 160 20.81 -6.57 8.69
CA GLY A 160 21.79 -5.50 8.59
C GLY A 160 22.79 -5.64 9.72
#